data_AF-A0A351I7P0-F1
#
_entry.id   AF-A0A351I7P0-F1
#
_cell.length_a   1.000
_cell.length_b   1.000
_cell.length_c   1.000
_cell.angle_alpha   90.00
_cell.angle_beta   90.00
_cell.angle_gamma   90.00
#
_symmetry.space_group_name_H-M   'P 1'
#
loop_
_entity.id
_entity.type
_entity.pdbx_description
1 polymer ?
#
loop_
_entity_poly.entity_id
_entity_poly.type
_entity_poly.pdbx_seq_one_letter_code
_entity_poly.pdbx_strand_id
1 'polypeptide(L)'
;MNLLLNLSIFFFAVIIHEYAHGWVAWKLGDSTARFMGRLTLNPLAHIDPIGTIFLPLILLITHSPVLFGWAKPVPVDFFNLKNPKQGMIWVGLAGPVANILFAIALSLLLKIPLLLASYLAVSVVTTAIMANLVLAVFNLLPIPPLDGSRVMMGLLPYNLSVEYAKIEPYGFIIIFALLWMNAINTIIWPVVISLARLLGVNFGM
;
A
#
# COMPACT_ATOMS: atom_id res chain seq x y z
N MET A 1 -4.56 -4.12 21.73
CA MET A 1 -3.62 -3.15 21.15
C MET A 1 -4.37 -1.85 20.89
N ASN A 2 -3.75 -0.69 21.13
CA ASN A 2 -4.43 0.60 20.96
C ASN A 2 -4.59 0.96 19.47
N LEU A 3 -5.76 1.50 19.09
CA LEU A 3 -6.08 1.92 17.71
C LEU A 3 -4.99 2.81 17.09
N LEU A 4 -4.49 3.78 17.87
CA LEU A 4 -3.42 4.68 17.46
C LEU A 4 -2.15 3.94 17.02
N LEU A 5 -1.79 2.85 17.70
CA LEU A 5 -0.60 2.08 17.37
C LEU A 5 -0.79 1.32 16.05
N ASN A 6 -1.97 0.73 15.82
CA ASN A 6 -2.27 0.05 14.58
C ASN A 6 -2.27 1.02 13.38
N LEU A 7 -2.85 2.22 13.55
CA LEU A 7 -2.83 3.26 12.53
C LEU A 7 -1.41 3.73 12.22
N SER A 8 -0.57 3.93 13.24
CA SER A 8 0.84 4.28 13.06
C SER A 8 1.60 3.20 12.28
N ILE A 9 1.42 1.92 12.63
CA ILE A 9 2.02 0.79 11.90
C ILE A 9 1.60 0.80 10.43
N PHE A 10 0.30 0.94 10.17
CA PHE A 10 -0.23 0.98 8.81
C PHE A 10 0.32 2.17 8.03
N PHE A 11 0.42 3.35 8.66
CA PHE A 11 0.98 4.53 8.03
C PHE A 11 2.44 4.34 7.61
N PHE A 12 3.26 3.68 8.45
CA PHE A 12 4.62 3.32 8.08
C PHE A 12 4.68 2.32 6.92
N ALA A 13 3.77 1.34 6.87
CA ALA A 13 3.67 0.43 5.73
C ALA A 13 3.36 1.18 4.43
N VAL A 14 2.47 2.18 4.47
CA VAL A 14 2.17 3.05 3.32
C VAL A 14 3.39 3.88 2.92
N ILE A 15 4.14 4.45 3.85
CA ILE A 15 5.35 5.24 3.52
C ILE A 15 6.40 4.38 2.82
N ILE A 16 6.63 3.15 3.28
CA ILE A 16 7.58 2.22 2.64
C ILE A 16 7.11 1.89 1.21
N HIS A 17 5.81 1.62 1.04
CA HIS A 17 5.17 1.35 -0.24
C HIS A 17 5.35 2.50 -1.24
N GLU A 18 4.98 3.71 -0.84
CA GLU A 18 5.07 4.93 -1.66
C GLU A 18 6.52 5.32 -1.97
N TYR A 19 7.43 5.17 -0.99
CA TYR A 19 8.86 5.39 -1.20
C TYR A 19 9.41 4.46 -2.28
N ALA A 20 9.00 3.19 -2.29
CA ALA A 20 9.42 2.23 -3.29
C ALA A 20 8.97 2.61 -4.71
N HIS A 21 7.72 3.05 -4.88
CA HIS A 21 7.24 3.57 -6.17
C HIS A 21 8.11 4.71 -6.68
N GLY A 22 8.32 5.74 -5.85
CA GLY A 22 9.12 6.89 -6.23
C GLY A 22 10.58 6.54 -6.50
N TRP A 23 11.16 5.62 -5.71
CA TRP A 23 12.54 5.20 -5.89
C TRP A 23 12.74 4.46 -7.21
N VAL A 24 11.84 3.53 -7.55
CA VAL A 24 11.87 2.81 -8.84
C VAL A 24 11.61 3.78 -10.00
N ALA A 25 10.63 4.68 -9.89
CA ALA A 25 10.35 5.69 -10.90
C ALA A 25 11.59 6.56 -11.21
N TRP A 26 12.28 7.02 -10.16
CA TRP A 26 13.52 7.78 -10.30
C TRP A 26 14.63 6.99 -10.99
N LYS A 27 14.81 5.71 -10.66
CA LYS A 27 15.78 4.84 -11.33
C LYS A 27 15.45 4.61 -12.80
N LEU A 28 14.17 4.66 -13.16
CA LEU A 28 13.68 4.46 -14.53
C LEU A 28 13.55 5.73 -15.36
N GLY A 29 13.82 6.91 -14.78
CA GLY A 29 13.93 8.19 -15.50
C GLY A 29 13.11 9.33 -14.91
N ASP A 30 12.12 9.05 -14.06
CA ASP A 30 11.22 10.07 -13.52
C ASP A 30 11.75 10.68 -12.21
N SER A 31 12.36 11.85 -12.29
CA SER A 31 12.86 12.59 -11.12
C SER A 31 11.81 13.42 -10.37
N THR A 32 10.53 13.36 -10.74
CA THR A 32 9.46 14.22 -10.18
C THR A 32 9.38 14.12 -8.65
N ALA A 33 9.22 12.90 -8.11
CA ALA A 33 9.18 12.68 -6.66
C ALA A 33 10.44 13.19 -5.95
N ARG A 34 11.62 13.04 -6.57
CA ARG A 34 12.90 13.50 -5.99
C ARG A 34 12.94 15.02 -5.89
N PHE A 35 12.60 15.73 -6.96
CA PHE A 35 12.61 17.20 -6.98
C PHE A 35 11.55 17.80 -6.06
N MET A 36 10.43 17.11 -5.85
CA MET A 36 9.40 17.51 -4.89
C MET A 36 9.74 17.15 -3.44
N GLY A 37 10.93 16.59 -3.16
CA GLY A 37 11.34 16.17 -1.81
C GLY A 37 10.51 15.01 -1.24
N ARG A 38 9.86 14.23 -2.11
CA ARG A 38 8.93 13.13 -1.74
C ARG A 38 9.62 11.78 -1.57
N LEU A 39 10.88 11.62 -2.01
CA LEU A 39 11.67 10.43 -1.75
C LEU A 39 12.28 10.43 -0.34
N THR A 40 11.43 10.27 0.67
CA THR A 40 11.86 10.25 2.07
C THR A 40 11.02 9.27 2.88
N LEU A 41 11.57 8.73 3.97
CA LEU A 41 10.81 7.95 4.95
C LEU A 41 10.23 8.83 6.07
N ASN A 42 10.44 10.15 6.00
CA ASN A 42 9.88 11.09 6.97
C ASN A 42 8.35 11.14 6.84
N PRO A 43 7.58 10.74 7.88
CA PRO A 43 6.12 10.79 7.86
C PRO A 43 5.56 12.17 7.55
N LEU A 44 6.24 13.23 8.03
CA LEU A 44 5.80 14.62 7.85
C LEU A 44 5.73 15.04 6.38
N ALA A 45 6.57 14.45 5.52
CA ALA A 45 6.54 14.76 4.10
C ALA A 45 5.28 14.23 3.41
N HIS A 46 4.61 13.22 3.99
CA HIS A 46 3.45 12.52 3.42
C HIS A 46 2.11 13.02 3.99
N ILE A 47 2.15 13.98 4.92
CA ILE A 47 0.95 14.59 5.48
C ILE A 47 0.31 15.51 4.43
N ASP A 48 -0.98 15.30 4.20
CA ASP A 48 -1.85 16.27 3.54
C ASP A 48 -2.60 17.07 4.62
N PRO A 49 -2.44 18.40 4.73
CA PRO A 49 -3.11 19.18 5.77
C PRO A 49 -4.64 19.05 5.74
N ILE A 50 -5.23 18.87 4.56
CA ILE A 50 -6.67 18.70 4.39
C ILE A 50 -7.06 17.26 4.71
N GLY A 51 -6.45 16.30 4.01
CA GLY A 51 -6.81 14.89 4.08
C GLY A 51 -6.39 14.19 5.37
N THR A 52 -5.23 14.54 5.93
CA THR A 52 -4.63 13.87 7.10
C THR A 52 -4.99 14.56 8.42
N ILE A 53 -5.28 15.87 8.43
CA ILE A 53 -5.53 16.64 9.66
C ILE A 53 -6.96 17.19 9.69
N PHE A 54 -7.31 18.06 8.72
CA PHE A 54 -8.55 18.83 8.78
C PHE A 54 -9.80 17.94 8.67
N LEU A 55 -9.80 17.00 7.73
CA LEU A 55 -10.93 16.09 7.51
C LEU A 55 -11.18 15.18 8.72
N PRO A 56 -10.20 14.44 9.26
CA PRO A 56 -10.40 13.67 10.49
C PRO A 56 -10.90 14.51 11.67
N LEU A 57 -10.40 15.74 11.84
CA LEU A 57 -10.82 16.64 12.92
C LEU A 57 -12.30 17.02 12.81
N ILE A 58 -12.78 17.37 11.61
CA ILE A 58 -14.20 17.65 11.38
C ILE A 58 -15.05 16.41 11.64
N LEU A 59 -14.61 15.24 11.17
CA LEU A 59 -15.33 13.99 11.38
C LEU A 59 -15.46 13.63 12.87
N LEU A 60 -14.41 13.91 13.67
CA LEU A 60 -14.46 13.76 15.13
C LEU A 60 -15.45 14.75 15.77
N ILE A 61 -15.38 16.03 15.41
CA ILE A 61 -16.26 17.07 15.97
C ILE A 61 -17.74 16.79 15.63
N THR A 62 -17.99 16.33 14.40
CA THR A 62 -19.34 15.98 13.92
C THR A 62 -19.82 14.62 14.41
N HIS A 63 -19.02 13.90 15.21
CA HIS A 63 -19.33 12.56 15.71
C HIS A 63 -19.70 11.59 14.57
N SER A 64 -19.03 11.73 13.42
CA SER A 64 -19.23 10.83 12.30
C SER A 64 -18.91 9.39 12.73
N PRO A 65 -19.76 8.41 12.36
CA PRO A 65 -19.48 7.00 12.64
C PRO A 65 -18.28 6.46 11.86
N VAL A 66 -17.83 7.21 10.84
CA VAL A 66 -16.69 6.86 9.99
C VAL A 66 -15.62 7.93 10.11
N LEU A 67 -14.40 7.51 10.46
CA LEU A 67 -13.20 8.33 10.39
C LEU A 67 -12.46 8.01 9.09
N PHE A 68 -12.30 9.01 8.22
CA PHE A 68 -11.62 8.86 6.93
C PHE A 68 -10.61 9.99 6.73
N GLY A 69 -9.53 9.68 6.03
CA GLY A 69 -8.47 10.61 5.67
C GLY A 69 -7.52 9.98 4.65
N TRP A 70 -6.78 10.80 3.93
CA TRP A 70 -5.77 10.34 2.97
C TRP A 70 -4.41 10.97 3.26
N ALA A 71 -3.36 10.24 2.92
CA ALA A 71 -2.00 10.76 2.85
C ALA A 71 -1.78 11.41 1.48
N LYS A 72 -0.79 12.30 1.39
CA LYS A 72 -0.37 12.86 0.10
C LYS A 72 0.52 11.84 -0.62
N PRO A 73 0.09 11.27 -1.77
CA PRO A 73 0.81 10.20 -2.44
C PRO A 73 2.12 10.70 -3.07
N VAL A 74 3.01 9.75 -3.39
CA VAL A 74 4.24 10.05 -4.11
C VAL A 74 3.92 10.20 -5.60
N PRO A 75 4.22 11.35 -6.22
CA PRO A 75 3.87 11.58 -7.62
C PRO A 75 4.81 10.76 -8.52
N VAL A 76 4.23 10.03 -9.47
CA VAL A 76 4.97 9.37 -10.55
C VAL A 76 4.43 9.87 -11.89
N ASP A 77 5.33 10.39 -12.70
CA ASP A 77 5.05 10.76 -14.09
C ASP A 77 5.55 9.66 -15.03
N PHE A 78 4.62 8.83 -15.51
CA PHE A 78 4.92 7.72 -16.42
C PHE A 78 5.45 8.20 -17.79
N PHE A 79 5.22 9.46 -18.18
CA PHE A 79 5.73 10.01 -19.44
C PHE A 79 7.23 10.33 -19.36
N ASN A 80 7.77 10.56 -18.16
CA ASN A 80 9.20 10.81 -17.95
C ASN A 80 10.05 9.53 -17.89
N LEU A 81 9.42 8.36 -17.89
CA LEU A 81 10.12 7.07 -17.85
C LEU A 81 10.78 6.76 -19.20
N LYS A 82 11.99 6.19 -19.16
CA LYS A 82 12.75 5.81 -20.37
C LYS A 82 11.97 4.84 -21.29
N ASN A 83 11.21 3.93 -20.68
CA ASN A 83 10.32 3.02 -21.38
C ASN A 83 8.98 3.01 -20.63
N PRO A 84 7.98 3.81 -21.03
CA PRO A 84 6.77 4.03 -20.23
C PRO A 84 5.99 2.75 -19.91
N LYS A 85 5.87 1.80 -20.86
CA LYS A 85 5.13 0.55 -20.62
C LYS A 85 5.82 -0.37 -19.64
N GLN A 86 7.09 -0.66 -19.88
CA GLN A 86 7.86 -1.51 -18.96
C GLN A 86 8.02 -0.83 -17.61
N GLY A 87 8.25 0.49 -17.62
CA GLY A 87 8.39 1.27 -16.40
C GLY A 87 7.11 1.31 -15.58
N MET A 88 5.93 1.35 -16.20
CA MET A 88 4.65 1.26 -15.50
C MET A 88 4.49 -0.07 -14.74
N ILE A 89 4.95 -1.18 -15.32
CA ILE A 89 4.96 -2.49 -14.65
C ILE A 89 5.88 -2.45 -13.43
N TRP A 90 7.13 -2.02 -13.62
CA TRP A 90 8.12 -2.02 -12.55
C TRP A 90 7.77 -1.07 -11.42
N VAL A 91 7.27 0.13 -11.75
CA VAL A 91 6.76 1.06 -10.75
C VAL A 91 5.57 0.46 -10.04
N GLY A 92 4.56 -0.08 -10.74
CA GLY A 92 3.38 -0.69 -10.09
C GLY A 92 3.75 -1.85 -9.16
N LEU A 93 4.74 -2.67 -9.51
CA LEU A 93 5.21 -3.75 -8.63
C LEU A 93 6.05 -3.26 -7.45
N ALA A 94 6.63 -2.05 -7.51
CA ALA A 94 7.61 -1.57 -6.52
C ALA A 94 7.05 -1.55 -5.09
N GLY A 95 5.88 -0.95 -4.89
CA GLY A 95 5.20 -0.87 -3.58
C GLY A 95 4.88 -2.26 -3.01
N PRO A 96 4.10 -3.11 -3.71
CA PRO A 96 3.77 -4.45 -3.24
C PRO A 96 5.00 -5.31 -2.95
N VAL A 97 6.04 -5.24 -3.80
CA VAL A 97 7.29 -5.98 -3.58
C VAL A 97 8.02 -5.48 -2.33
N ALA A 98 8.12 -4.16 -2.14
CA ALA A 98 8.77 -3.59 -0.95
C ALA A 98 8.06 -4.03 0.34
N ASN A 99 6.74 -4.03 0.36
CA ASN A 99 5.96 -4.47 1.51
C ASN A 99 6.14 -5.96 1.79
N ILE A 100 6.13 -6.82 0.76
CA ILE A 100 6.40 -8.25 0.93
C ILE A 100 7.82 -8.47 1.49
N LEU A 101 8.83 -7.79 0.94
CA LEU A 101 10.20 -7.87 1.45
C LEU A 101 10.31 -7.39 2.90
N PHE A 102 9.60 -6.32 3.26
CA PHE A 102 9.57 -5.82 4.62
C PHE A 102 8.87 -6.81 5.58
N ALA A 103 7.75 -7.42 5.16
CA ALA A 103 7.09 -8.47 5.92
C ALA A 103 8.01 -9.69 6.16
N ILE A 104 8.79 -10.09 5.15
CA ILE A 104 9.82 -11.13 5.29
C ILE A 104 10.88 -10.71 6.30
N ALA A 105 11.40 -9.49 6.22
CA ALA A 105 12.40 -9.00 7.18
C ALA A 105 11.87 -9.01 8.62
N LEU A 106 10.62 -8.57 8.82
CA LEU A 106 9.95 -8.58 10.12
C LEU A 106 9.69 -10.00 10.65
N SER A 107 9.36 -10.97 9.80
CA SER A 107 9.17 -12.35 10.24
C SER A 107 10.47 -13.00 10.71
N LEU A 108 11.62 -12.61 10.13
CA LEU A 108 12.93 -13.01 10.62
C LEU A 108 13.23 -12.42 12.01
N LEU A 109 12.76 -11.21 12.32
CA LEU A 109 12.91 -10.61 13.65
C LEU A 109 12.16 -11.41 14.72
N LEU A 110 11.01 -12.01 14.39
CA LEU A 110 10.26 -12.87 15.32
C LEU A 110 11.02 -14.15 15.72
N LYS A 111 12.12 -14.50 15.04
CA LYS A 111 12.97 -15.64 15.43
C LYS A 111 13.96 -15.31 16.55
N ILE A 112 14.07 -14.04 16.94
CA ILE A 112 15.00 -13.59 17.98
C ILE A 112 14.35 -13.81 19.36
N PRO A 113 14.93 -14.63 20.27
CA PRO A 113 14.33 -14.98 21.55
C PRO A 113 13.99 -13.76 22.44
N LEU A 114 14.81 -12.71 22.37
CA LEU A 114 14.60 -11.48 23.14
C LEU A 114 13.31 -10.75 22.74
N LEU A 115 12.94 -10.77 21.46
CA LEU A 115 11.69 -10.18 20.99
C LEU A 115 10.47 -10.99 21.45
N LEU A 116 10.61 -12.32 21.51
CA LEU A 116 9.56 -13.22 21.98
C LEU A 116 9.26 -13.09 23.48
N ALA A 117 10.19 -12.52 24.26
CA ALA A 117 10.00 -12.27 25.68
C ALA A 117 8.97 -11.16 25.99
N SER A 118 8.62 -10.31 25.00
CA SER A 118 7.68 -9.21 25.17
C SER A 118 6.44 -9.40 24.31
N TYR A 119 5.29 -9.60 24.96
CA TYR A 119 3.98 -9.70 24.28
C TYR A 119 3.70 -8.46 23.42
N LEU A 120 4.05 -7.26 23.90
CA LEU A 120 3.88 -6.03 23.14
C LEU A 120 4.76 -6.03 21.88
N ALA A 121 6.02 -6.44 21.99
CA ALA A 121 6.93 -6.48 20.84
C ALA A 121 6.45 -7.48 19.79
N VAL A 122 6.06 -8.70 20.20
CA VAL A 122 5.50 -9.71 19.30
C VAL A 122 4.26 -9.16 18.58
N SER A 123 3.31 -8.61 19.34
CA SER A 123 2.05 -8.11 18.76
C SER A 123 2.24 -6.92 17.83
N VAL A 124 3.19 -6.02 18.10
CA VAL A 124 3.58 -4.93 17.18
C VAL A 124 4.13 -5.50 15.89
N VAL A 125 5.09 -6.43 15.96
CA VAL A 125 5.75 -6.99 14.78
C VAL A 125 4.79 -7.83 13.95
N THR A 126 3.95 -8.66 14.56
CA THR A 126 2.94 -9.44 13.83
C THR A 126 1.90 -8.53 13.15
N THR A 127 1.51 -7.43 13.80
CA THR A 127 0.60 -6.44 13.20
C THR A 127 1.25 -5.74 12.01
N ALA A 128 2.54 -5.41 12.11
CA ALA A 128 3.30 -4.81 11.01
C ALA A 128 3.47 -5.77 9.81
N ILE A 129 3.71 -7.05 10.07
CA ILE A 129 3.73 -8.09 9.02
C ILE A 129 2.37 -8.11 8.29
N MET A 130 1.27 -8.13 9.04
CA MET A 130 -0.06 -8.14 8.43
C MET A 130 -0.38 -6.89 7.64
N ALA A 131 -0.09 -5.71 8.19
CA ALA A 131 -0.31 -4.45 7.50
C ALA A 131 0.41 -4.44 6.14
N ASN A 132 1.67 -4.89 6.09
CA ASN A 132 2.45 -4.96 4.86
C ASN A 132 1.88 -6.00 3.87
N LEU A 133 1.55 -7.22 4.34
CA LEU A 133 1.00 -8.26 3.46
C LEU A 133 -0.38 -7.87 2.90
N VAL A 134 -1.27 -7.34 3.74
CA VAL A 134 -2.59 -6.87 3.30
C VAL A 134 -2.44 -5.75 2.28
N LEU A 135 -1.59 -4.75 2.57
CA LEU A 135 -1.36 -3.62 1.66
C LEU A 135 -0.76 -4.07 0.33
N ALA A 136 0.16 -5.05 0.33
CA ALA A 136 0.73 -5.61 -0.88
C ALA A 136 -0.32 -6.37 -1.73
N VAL A 137 -1.05 -7.31 -1.11
CA VAL A 137 -2.04 -8.14 -1.82
C VAL A 137 -3.19 -7.29 -2.33
N PHE A 138 -3.68 -6.34 -1.54
CA PHE A 138 -4.73 -5.41 -1.94
C PHE A 138 -4.29 -4.58 -3.15
N ASN A 139 -3.09 -3.99 -3.12
CA ASN A 139 -2.61 -3.19 -4.23
C ASN A 139 -2.29 -4.00 -5.49
N LEU A 140 -2.13 -5.32 -5.42
CA LEU A 140 -1.95 -6.18 -6.59
C LEU A 140 -3.26 -6.48 -7.34
N LEU A 141 -4.42 -6.09 -6.80
CA LEU A 141 -5.68 -6.24 -7.53
C LEU A 141 -5.66 -5.41 -8.83
N PRO A 142 -6.06 -5.98 -9.98
CA PRO A 142 -6.08 -5.27 -11.26
C PRO A 142 -7.33 -4.38 -11.36
N ILE A 143 -7.46 -3.42 -10.46
CA ILE A 143 -8.59 -2.48 -10.39
C ILE A 143 -8.02 -1.09 -10.11
N PRO A 144 -8.21 -0.08 -11.00
CA PRO A 144 -7.79 1.28 -10.70
C PRO A 144 -8.41 1.80 -9.39
N PRO A 145 -7.72 2.66 -8.63
CA PRO A 145 -6.38 3.20 -8.87
C PRO A 145 -5.24 2.31 -8.34
N LEU A 146 -5.51 1.05 -7.96
CA LEU A 146 -4.52 0.16 -7.34
C LEU A 146 -3.37 -0.18 -8.27
N ASP A 147 -2.21 -0.50 -7.72
CA ASP A 147 -0.98 -0.71 -8.49
C ASP A 147 -1.06 -1.84 -9.51
N GLY A 148 -1.81 -2.90 -9.21
CA GLY A 148 -2.07 -4.03 -10.09
C GLY A 148 -2.73 -3.60 -11.40
N SER A 149 -3.50 -2.51 -11.40
CA SER A 149 -4.06 -1.93 -12.62
C SER A 149 -2.99 -1.29 -13.51
N ARG A 150 -1.96 -0.67 -12.93
CA ARG A 150 -0.79 -0.13 -13.66
C ARG A 150 0.02 -1.27 -14.25
N VAL A 151 0.24 -2.34 -13.49
CA VAL A 151 0.87 -3.58 -14.00
C VAL A 151 0.08 -4.14 -15.18
N MET A 152 -1.24 -4.26 -15.06
CA MET A 152 -2.12 -4.72 -16.14
C MET A 152 -2.01 -3.84 -17.40
N MET A 153 -2.07 -2.51 -17.25
CA MET A 153 -1.93 -1.59 -18.38
C MET A 153 -0.58 -1.67 -19.07
N GLY A 154 0.50 -1.89 -18.32
CA GLY A 154 1.82 -2.10 -18.89
C GLY A 154 1.95 -3.41 -19.67
N LEU A 155 1.27 -4.48 -19.23
CA LEU A 155 1.27 -5.80 -19.87
C LEU A 155 0.39 -5.87 -21.12
N LEU A 156 -0.75 -5.18 -21.13
CA LEU A 156 -1.69 -5.20 -22.25
C LEU A 156 -1.07 -4.54 -23.51
N PRO A 157 -1.47 -4.94 -24.74
CA PRO A 157 -1.22 -4.18 -25.97
C PRO A 157 -1.76 -2.74 -25.89
N TYR A 158 -1.21 -1.80 -26.67
CA TYR A 158 -1.55 -0.37 -26.57
C TYR A 158 -3.07 -0.09 -26.62
N ASN A 159 -3.77 -0.65 -27.61
CA ASN A 159 -5.22 -0.44 -27.77
C ASN A 159 -6.00 -0.95 -26.55
N LEU A 160 -5.65 -2.14 -26.03
CA LEU A 160 -6.30 -2.71 -24.86
C LEU A 160 -5.95 -1.95 -23.58
N SER A 161 -4.74 -1.41 -23.45
CA SER A 161 -4.37 -0.57 -22.31
C SER A 161 -5.16 0.74 -22.28
N VAL A 162 -5.44 1.34 -23.43
CA VAL A 162 -6.29 2.56 -23.52
C VAL A 162 -7.74 2.23 -23.15
N GLU A 163 -8.29 1.12 -23.65
CA GLU A 163 -9.63 0.68 -23.27
C GLU A 163 -9.73 0.36 -21.76
N TYR A 164 -8.74 -0.34 -21.21
CA TYR A 164 -8.68 -0.66 -19.79
C TYR A 164 -8.56 0.60 -18.91
N ALA A 165 -7.81 1.61 -19.34
CA ALA A 165 -7.69 2.90 -18.64
C ALA A 165 -9.03 3.63 -18.48
N LYS A 166 -10.04 3.36 -19.34
CA LYS A 166 -11.38 3.95 -19.21
C LYS A 166 -12.12 3.51 -17.94
N ILE A 167 -11.64 2.47 -17.25
CA ILE A 167 -12.18 2.01 -15.97
C ILE A 167 -11.75 2.95 -14.82
N GLU A 168 -10.67 3.73 -14.99
CA GLU A 168 -10.08 4.55 -13.92
C GLU A 168 -11.06 5.46 -13.16
N PRO A 169 -12.01 6.18 -13.80
CA PRO A 169 -13.01 6.99 -13.10
C PRO A 169 -13.98 6.18 -12.23
N TYR A 170 -14.22 4.91 -12.56
CA TYR A 170 -15.13 4.01 -11.83
C TYR A 170 -14.39 3.16 -10.79
N GLY A 171 -13.06 3.24 -10.74
CA GLY A 171 -12.22 2.40 -9.89
C GLY A 171 -12.63 2.36 -8.43
N PHE A 172 -12.84 3.54 -7.82
CA PHE A 172 -13.32 3.63 -6.44
C PHE A 172 -14.71 3.02 -6.25
N ILE A 173 -15.63 3.22 -7.20
CA ILE A 173 -16.99 2.64 -7.12
C ILE A 173 -16.90 1.11 -7.16
N ILE A 174 -16.04 0.56 -8.02
CA ILE A 174 -15.81 -0.89 -8.11
C ILE A 174 -15.25 -1.42 -6.79
N ILE A 175 -14.23 -0.76 -6.21
CA ILE A 175 -13.65 -1.16 -4.93
C ILE A 175 -14.72 -1.15 -3.83
N PHE A 176 -15.52 -0.07 -3.71
CA PHE A 176 -16.58 0.00 -2.71
C PHE A 176 -17.67 -1.05 -2.91
N ALA A 177 -18.08 -1.32 -4.15
CA ALA A 177 -19.05 -2.37 -4.46
C ALA A 177 -18.51 -3.76 -4.04
N LEU A 178 -17.25 -4.05 -4.34
CA LEU A 178 -16.61 -5.32 -3.96
C LEU A 178 -16.40 -5.44 -2.44
N LEU A 179 -16.17 -4.33 -1.73
CA LEU A 179 -16.13 -4.31 -0.26
C LEU A 179 -17.52 -4.62 0.32
N TRP A 180 -18.56 -3.96 -0.20
CA TRP A 180 -19.96 -4.18 0.21
C TRP A 180 -20.40 -5.63 0.02
N MET A 181 -20.01 -6.24 -1.10
CA MET A 181 -20.30 -7.64 -1.42
C MET A 181 -19.42 -8.64 -0.66
N ASN A 182 -18.49 -8.18 0.19
CA ASN A 182 -17.49 -9.02 0.87
C ASN A 182 -16.57 -9.82 -0.09
N ALA A 183 -16.52 -9.43 -1.36
CA ALA A 183 -15.73 -10.10 -2.40
C ALA A 183 -14.23 -9.87 -2.18
N ILE A 184 -13.84 -8.64 -1.81
CA ILE A 184 -12.44 -8.30 -1.50
C ILE A 184 -11.92 -9.18 -0.36
N ASN A 185 -12.69 -9.35 0.72
CA ASN A 185 -12.30 -10.20 1.84
C ASN A 185 -12.12 -11.66 1.39
N THR A 186 -13.05 -12.17 0.57
CA THR A 186 -13.01 -13.53 0.05
C THR A 186 -11.78 -13.80 -0.83
N ILE A 187 -11.32 -12.80 -1.56
CA ILE A 187 -10.16 -12.91 -2.46
C ILE A 187 -8.83 -12.69 -1.72
N ILE A 188 -8.77 -11.65 -0.88
CA ILE A 188 -7.52 -11.20 -0.26
C ILE A 188 -7.11 -12.07 0.93
N TRP A 189 -8.02 -12.37 1.85
CA TRP A 189 -7.66 -13.03 3.11
C TRP A 189 -7.02 -14.40 2.92
N PRO A 190 -7.49 -15.29 2.01
CA PRO A 190 -6.83 -16.57 1.77
C PRO A 190 -5.37 -16.40 1.32
N VAL A 191 -5.09 -15.41 0.47
CA VAL A 191 -3.74 -15.11 -0.02
C VAL A 191 -2.87 -14.57 1.11
N VAL A 192 -3.37 -13.58 1.85
CA VAL A 192 -2.64 -12.98 2.99
C VAL A 192 -2.33 -14.03 4.06
N ILE A 193 -3.29 -14.87 4.42
CA ILE A 193 -3.11 -15.93 5.42
C ILE A 193 -2.11 -16.98 4.93
N SER A 194 -2.18 -17.36 3.65
CA SER A 194 -1.22 -18.29 3.07
C SER A 194 0.20 -17.73 3.11
N LEU A 195 0.39 -16.46 2.74
CA LEU A 195 1.67 -15.78 2.85
C LEU A 195 2.14 -15.67 4.30
N ALA A 196 1.27 -15.29 5.23
CA ALA A 196 1.59 -15.20 6.66
C ALA A 196 2.05 -16.55 7.23
N ARG A 197 1.37 -17.65 6.89
CA ARG A 197 1.75 -19.01 7.28
C ARG A 197 3.11 -19.41 6.71
N LEU A 198 3.40 -19.07 5.45
CA LEU A 198 4.73 -19.28 4.85
C LEU A 198 5.83 -18.51 5.60
N LEU A 199 5.50 -17.35 6.16
CA LEU A 199 6.40 -16.57 7.02
C LEU A 199 6.46 -17.09 8.47
N GLY A 200 5.75 -18.16 8.81
CA GLY A 200 5.71 -18.73 10.16
C GLY A 200 4.84 -17.93 11.13
N VAL A 201 3.95 -17.06 10.63
CA VAL A 201 3.06 -16.25 11.45
C VAL A 201 1.64 -16.79 11.36
N ASN A 202 1.15 -17.33 12.48
CA ASN A 202 -0.21 -17.86 12.57
C ASN A 202 -1.12 -16.80 13.20
N PHE A 203 -2.04 -16.26 12.40
CA PHE A 203 -3.17 -15.49 12.91
C PHE A 203 -4.27 -16.49 13.24
N GLY A 204 -4.55 -16.65 14.53
CA GLY A 204 -5.78 -17.32 14.97
C GLY A 204 -6.96 -16.52 14.44
N MET A 205 -7.78 -17.15 13.61
CA MET A 205 -9.14 -16.67 13.32
C MET A 205 -10.07 -17.18 14.41
#